data_AF-A0AAD3CNM8-F1
#
_entry.id   AF-A0AAD3CNM8-F1
#
_cell.length_a   1.000
_cell.length_b   1.000
_cell.length_c   1.000
_cell.angle_alpha   90.00
_cell.angle_beta   90.00
_cell.angle_gamma   90.00
#
_symmetry.space_group_name_H-M   'P 1'
#
loop_
_entity.id
_entity.type
_entity.pdbx_description
1 polymer ?
#
loop_
_entity_poly.entity_id
_entity_poly.type
_entity_poly.pdbx_seq_one_letter_code
_entity_poly.pdbx_strand_id
1 'polypeptide(L)'
;MTTPKARGTQALEHVIFKVLRLFDDSPLVLSLHQDGYDCISDIATMTDKEIDDLEYIQDDISFRVIKKQRKQLKHLLYWRDWKSRQLNHFTHEEWMKLTSDSFNDFCISILPDIIRGSAT
;
A
#
# COMPACT_ATOMS: atom_id res chain seq x y z
N MET A 1 9.11 13.29 21.33
CA MET A 1 8.62 11.90 21.18
C MET A 1 7.55 11.90 20.11
N THR A 2 7.73 11.17 19.01
CA THR A 2 6.71 11.02 17.96
C THR A 2 5.70 9.96 18.37
N THR A 3 4.41 10.32 18.35
CA THR A 3 3.30 9.43 18.71
C THR A 3 3.17 8.28 17.71
N PRO A 4 2.58 7.13 18.11
CA PRO A 4 2.34 6.00 17.18
C PRO A 4 1.56 6.43 15.93
N LYS A 5 0.54 7.29 16.10
CA LYS A 5 -0.25 7.86 15.00
C LYS A 5 0.63 8.63 14.00
N ALA A 6 1.52 9.50 14.49
CA ALA A 6 2.42 10.26 13.62
C ALA A 6 3.39 9.37 12.82
N ARG A 7 3.86 8.26 13.41
CA ARG A 7 4.70 7.28 12.68
C ARG A 7 3.92 6.53 11.62
N GLY A 8 2.67 6.21 11.91
CA GLY A 8 1.77 5.55 10.97
C GLY A 8 1.46 6.40 9.74
N THR A 9 1.19 7.69 9.93
CA THR A 9 1.02 8.65 8.83
C THR A 9 2.29 8.82 8.01
N GLN A 10 3.46 8.97 8.66
CA GLN A 10 4.74 9.07 7.94
C GLN A 10 5.05 7.82 7.09
N ALA A 11 4.75 6.64 7.61
CA ALA A 11 4.92 5.39 6.88
C ALA A 11 3.97 5.33 5.66
N LEU A 12 2.73 5.79 5.81
CA LEU A 12 1.78 5.88 4.70
C LEU A 12 2.29 6.83 3.61
N GLU A 13 2.67 8.06 3.98
CA GLU A 13 3.22 9.05 3.05
C GLU A 13 4.46 8.52 2.31
N HIS A 14 5.38 7.90 3.03
CA HIS A 14 6.58 7.29 2.44
C HIS A 14 6.21 6.25 1.39
N VAL A 15 5.30 5.33 1.74
CA VAL A 15 4.89 4.26 0.82
C VAL A 15 4.17 4.82 -0.40
N ILE A 16 3.21 5.72 -0.22
CA ILE A 16 2.42 6.29 -1.32
C ILE A 16 3.30 7.12 -2.25
N PHE A 17 4.06 8.08 -1.71
CA PHE A 17 4.77 9.07 -2.52
C PHE A 17 6.18 8.64 -2.93
N LYS A 18 6.89 7.85 -2.11
CA LYS A 18 8.26 7.41 -2.42
C LYS A 18 8.32 6.02 -3.03
N VAL A 19 7.56 5.06 -2.52
CA VAL A 19 7.60 3.67 -2.99
C VAL A 19 6.74 3.49 -4.24
N LEU A 20 5.45 3.83 -4.15
CA LEU A 20 4.49 3.69 -5.25
C LEU A 20 4.58 4.83 -6.28
N ARG A 21 5.28 5.93 -5.92
CA ARG A 21 5.48 7.13 -6.75
C ARG A 21 4.15 7.71 -7.24
N LEU A 22 3.16 7.75 -6.35
CA LEU A 22 1.90 8.45 -6.58
C LEU A 22 2.02 9.90 -6.14
N PHE A 23 1.02 10.70 -6.48
CA PHE A 23 0.92 12.12 -6.15
C PHE A 23 -0.44 12.40 -5.51
N ASP A 24 -0.63 13.57 -4.89
CA ASP A 24 -1.86 13.92 -4.19
C ASP A 24 -3.12 13.87 -5.06
N ASP A 25 -2.97 14.13 -6.36
CA ASP A 25 -4.04 14.08 -7.37
C ASP A 25 -4.25 12.69 -7.98
N SER A 26 -3.48 11.68 -7.53
CA SER A 26 -3.63 10.31 -8.02
C SER A 26 -4.96 9.73 -7.53
N PRO A 27 -5.74 9.06 -8.40
CA PRO A 27 -7.03 8.47 -8.03
C PRO A 27 -7.03 7.64 -6.74
N LEU A 28 -5.98 6.83 -6.53
CA LEU A 28 -5.84 6.05 -5.30
C LEU A 28 -5.66 6.94 -4.06
N VAL A 29 -4.86 8.01 -4.15
CA VAL A 29 -4.61 8.90 -3.01
C VAL A 29 -5.88 9.67 -2.66
N LEU A 30 -6.60 10.16 -3.66
CA LEU A 30 -7.90 10.80 -3.48
C LEU A 30 -8.90 9.86 -2.80
N SER A 31 -9.00 8.62 -3.28
CA SER A 31 -9.89 7.60 -2.70
C SER A 31 -9.54 7.32 -1.23
N LEU A 32 -8.26 7.10 -0.93
CA LEU A 32 -7.81 6.83 0.44
C LEU A 32 -8.13 8.00 1.39
N HIS A 33 -7.89 9.25 0.99
CA HIS A 33 -8.20 10.41 1.81
C HIS A 33 -9.71 10.63 2.01
N GLN A 34 -10.53 10.38 0.99
CA GLN A 34 -11.99 10.54 1.10
C GLN A 34 -12.62 9.52 2.04
N ASP A 35 -12.08 8.31 2.06
CA ASP A 35 -12.52 7.23 2.96
C ASP A 35 -11.86 7.31 4.36
N GLY A 36 -10.96 8.28 4.58
CA GLY A 36 -10.31 8.52 5.89
C GLY A 36 -9.14 7.59 6.23
N TYR A 37 -8.51 6.99 5.22
CA TYR A 37 -7.29 6.19 5.39
C TYR A 37 -6.05 7.09 5.55
N ASP A 38 -5.78 7.52 6.78
CA ASP A 38 -4.71 8.49 7.10
C ASP A 38 -3.46 7.84 7.74
N CYS A 39 -3.49 6.53 7.95
CA CYS A 39 -2.42 5.77 8.60
C CYS A 39 -2.11 4.47 7.87
N ILE A 40 -0.85 4.04 7.92
CA ILE A 40 -0.41 2.77 7.30
C ILE A 40 -1.16 1.55 7.86
N SER A 41 -1.62 1.60 9.11
CA SER A 41 -2.43 0.54 9.71
C SER A 41 -3.75 0.35 8.98
N ASP A 42 -4.34 1.44 8.52
CA ASP A 42 -5.68 1.47 7.95
C ASP A 42 -5.66 0.77 6.59
N ILE A 43 -4.62 1.05 5.78
CA ILE A 43 -4.44 0.36 4.51
C ILE A 43 -3.85 -1.04 4.66
N ALA A 44 -3.07 -1.30 5.70
CA ALA A 44 -2.49 -2.63 5.92
C ALA A 44 -3.62 -3.65 6.10
N THR A 45 -4.69 -3.35 6.82
CA THR A 45 -5.77 -4.32 7.05
C THR A 45 -6.74 -4.50 5.88
N MET A 46 -6.57 -3.75 4.78
CA MET A 46 -7.47 -3.85 3.64
C MET A 46 -7.41 -5.22 2.97
N THR A 47 -8.58 -5.68 2.53
CA THR A 47 -8.75 -6.88 1.72
C THR A 47 -8.63 -6.59 0.24
N ASP A 48 -8.35 -7.61 -0.56
CA ASP A 48 -8.33 -7.51 -2.02
C ASP A 48 -9.64 -6.97 -2.60
N LYS A 49 -10.77 -7.28 -1.96
CA LYS A 49 -12.10 -6.83 -2.36
C LYS A 49 -12.27 -5.33 -2.07
N GLU A 50 -11.94 -4.88 -0.87
CA GLU A 50 -12.00 -3.45 -0.52
C GLU A 50 -11.13 -2.63 -1.47
N ILE A 51 -9.92 -3.12 -1.79
CA ILE A 51 -9.05 -2.46 -2.76
C ILE A 51 -9.71 -2.40 -4.14
N ASP A 52 -10.32 -3.49 -4.62
CA ASP A 52 -11.00 -3.53 -5.93
C ASP A 52 -12.18 -2.57 -6.03
N ASP A 53 -12.86 -2.34 -4.91
CA ASP A 53 -14.05 -1.52 -4.79
C ASP A 53 -13.73 -0.05 -4.45
N LEU A 54 -12.44 0.34 -4.37
CA LEU A 54 -12.04 1.74 -4.17
C LEU A 54 -12.54 2.65 -5.30
N GLU A 55 -13.22 3.70 -4.88
CA GLU A 55 -13.72 4.80 -5.70
C GLU A 55 -13.32 6.15 -5.09
N TYR A 56 -13.32 7.20 -5.90
CA TYR A 56 -13.12 8.58 -5.47
C TYR A 56 -14.16 9.47 -6.15
N ILE A 57 -14.62 10.47 -5.43
CA ILE A 57 -15.58 11.46 -5.90
C ILE A 57 -14.81 12.67 -6.42
N GLN A 58 -15.10 13.09 -7.65
CA GLN A 58 -14.61 14.34 -8.22
C GLN A 58 -15.77 15.01 -8.96
N ASP A 59 -15.99 16.30 -8.70
CA ASP A 59 -17.09 17.07 -9.29
C ASP A 59 -18.46 16.37 -9.14
N ASP A 60 -18.75 15.85 -7.93
CA ASP A 60 -19.96 15.09 -7.57
C ASP A 60 -20.20 13.78 -8.36
N ILE A 61 -19.18 13.30 -9.09
CA ILE A 61 -19.21 12.05 -9.84
C ILE A 61 -18.29 11.03 -9.17
N SER A 62 -18.79 9.81 -8.95
CA SER A 62 -17.95 8.70 -8.48
C SER A 62 -17.14 8.10 -9.63
N PHE A 63 -15.83 7.99 -9.42
CA PHE A 63 -14.90 7.37 -10.34
C PHE A 63 -14.20 6.21 -9.66
N ARG A 64 -14.10 5.11 -10.39
CA ARG A 64 -13.37 3.95 -9.92
C ARG A 64 -11.85 4.18 -10.00
N VAL A 65 -11.10 3.81 -8.95
CA VAL A 65 -9.63 3.91 -8.97
C VAL A 65 -9.06 3.10 -10.14
N ILE A 66 -8.05 3.62 -10.82
CA ILE A 66 -7.49 2.95 -12.00
C ILE A 66 -6.87 1.60 -11.63
N LYS A 67 -7.08 0.60 -12.49
CA LYS A 67 -6.65 -0.80 -12.25
C LYS A 67 -5.17 -0.94 -11.87
N LYS A 68 -4.30 -0.11 -12.46
CA LYS A 68 -2.86 -0.12 -12.17
C LYS A 68 -2.57 0.25 -10.72
N GLN A 69 -3.17 1.33 -10.20
CA GLN A 69 -2.95 1.79 -8.84
C GLN A 69 -3.51 0.81 -7.81
N ARG A 70 -4.70 0.25 -8.06
CA ARG A 70 -5.23 -0.84 -7.24
C ARG A 70 -4.27 -2.02 -7.15
N LYS A 71 -3.74 -2.47 -8.28
CA LYS A 71 -2.74 -3.55 -8.29
C LYS A 71 -1.49 -3.19 -7.50
N GLN A 72 -0.99 -1.95 -7.61
CA GLN A 72 0.15 -1.48 -6.82
C GLN A 72 -0.12 -1.59 -5.31
N LEU A 73 -1.32 -1.21 -4.86
CA LEU A 73 -1.71 -1.36 -3.45
C LEU A 73 -1.81 -2.83 -3.03
N LYS A 74 -2.41 -3.71 -3.84
CA LYS A 74 -2.43 -5.16 -3.55
C LYS A 74 -1.03 -5.75 -3.45
N HIS A 75 -0.15 -5.40 -4.40
CA HIS A 75 1.23 -5.87 -4.41
C HIS A 75 2.00 -5.41 -3.16
N LEU A 76 1.72 -4.19 -2.68
CA LEU A 76 2.25 -3.69 -1.42
C LEU A 76 1.79 -4.54 -0.22
N LEU A 77 0.52 -4.95 -0.17
CA LEU A 77 0.03 -5.84 0.90
C LEU A 77 0.64 -7.23 0.83
N TYR A 78 0.83 -7.79 -0.38
CA TYR A 78 1.59 -9.02 -0.55
C TYR A 78 3.05 -8.88 -0.10
N TRP A 79 3.70 -7.75 -0.40
CA TRP A 79 5.04 -7.46 0.09
C TRP A 79 5.08 -7.46 1.61
N ARG A 80 4.12 -6.79 2.27
CA ARG A 80 4.01 -6.78 3.73
C ARG A 80 3.86 -8.19 4.28
N ASP A 81 2.96 -8.99 3.72
CA ASP A 81 2.72 -10.36 4.19
C ASP A 81 3.98 -11.21 4.05
N TRP A 82 4.61 -11.18 2.88
CA TRP A 82 5.88 -11.87 2.64
C TRP A 82 6.98 -11.43 3.60
N LYS A 83 7.12 -10.11 3.81
CA LYS A 83 8.14 -9.56 4.70
C LYS A 83 7.87 -9.90 6.16
N SER A 84 6.61 -9.88 6.59
CA SER A 84 6.21 -10.24 7.96
C SER A 84 6.54 -11.70 8.29
N ARG A 85 6.45 -12.63 7.33
CA ARG A 85 6.81 -14.05 7.53
C ARG A 85 8.31 -14.26 7.77
N GLN A 86 9.14 -13.32 7.32
CA GLN A 86 10.60 -13.37 7.52
C GLN A 86 11.04 -12.72 8.83
N LEU A 87 10.15 -12.00 9.50
CA LEU A 87 10.46 -11.19 10.65
C LEU A 87 9.73 -11.71 11.89
N ASN A 88 10.43 -11.74 13.02
CA ASN A 88 9.78 -12.04 14.30
C ASN A 88 8.78 -10.94 14.72
N HIS A 89 9.00 -9.70 14.27
CA HIS A 89 8.12 -8.57 14.54
C HIS A 89 8.17 -7.57 13.39
N PHE A 90 7.03 -7.33 12.74
CA PHE A 90 6.89 -6.36 11.67
C PHE A 90 6.41 -5.02 12.24
N THR A 91 7.14 -3.94 12.00
CA THR A 91 6.86 -2.62 12.59
C THR A 91 6.82 -1.51 11.54
N HIS A 92 6.49 -0.29 11.98
CA HIS A 92 6.54 0.93 11.17
C HIS A 92 7.89 1.15 10.49
N GLU A 93 9.00 0.74 11.11
CA GLU A 93 10.33 0.91 10.52
C GLU A 93 10.53 0.10 9.25
N GLU A 94 9.85 -1.05 9.13
CA GLU A 94 9.97 -1.89 7.93
C GLU A 94 9.32 -1.24 6.71
N TRP A 95 8.20 -0.52 6.91
CA TRP A 95 7.61 0.33 5.87
C TRP A 95 8.58 1.43 5.44
N MET A 96 9.27 2.06 6.39
CA MET A 96 10.22 3.13 6.11
C MET A 96 11.49 2.65 5.40
N LYS A 97 11.90 1.40 5.61
CA LYS A 97 13.04 0.77 4.92
C LYS A 97 12.73 0.37 3.47
N LEU A 98 11.45 0.22 3.13
CA LEU A 98 11.03 -0.14 1.78
C LEU A 98 11.39 0.99 0.81
N THR A 99 12.07 0.66 -0.28
CA THR A 99 12.36 1.59 -1.37
C THR A 99 11.55 1.23 -2.60
N SER A 100 11.38 2.17 -3.51
CA SER A 100 10.74 1.90 -4.81
C SER A 100 11.45 0.79 -5.58
N ASP A 101 12.79 0.77 -5.56
CA ASP A 101 13.57 -0.23 -6.28
C ASP A 101 13.43 -1.62 -5.66
N SER A 102 13.56 -1.75 -4.33
CA SER A 102 13.36 -3.04 -3.66
C SER A 102 11.92 -3.56 -3.75
N PHE A 103 10.93 -2.66 -3.80
CA PHE A 103 9.54 -3.03 -4.07
C PHE A 103 9.35 -3.54 -5.51
N ASN A 104 9.99 -2.90 -6.49
CA ASN A 104 9.95 -3.37 -7.87
C ASN A 104 10.64 -4.73 -8.01
N ASP A 105 11.78 -4.92 -7.34
CA ASP A 105 12.49 -6.21 -7.32
C ASP A 105 11.59 -7.30 -6.75
N PHE A 106 10.88 -7.03 -5.64
CA PHE A 106 9.89 -7.95 -5.09
C PHE A 106 8.78 -8.29 -6.11
N CYS A 107 8.22 -7.27 -6.78
CA CYS A 107 7.15 -7.45 -7.77
C CYS A 107 7.58 -8.32 -8.96
N ILE A 108 8.87 -8.27 -9.34
CA ILE A 108 9.41 -9.01 -10.48
C ILE A 108 9.85 -10.42 -10.08
N SER A 109 10.51 -10.56 -8.92
CA SER A 109 11.23 -11.80 -8.57
C SER A 109 10.48 -12.72 -7.61
N ILE A 110 9.65 -12.18 -6.70
CA ILE A 110 9.03 -12.96 -5.61
C ILE A 110 7.52 -13.06 -5.79
N LEU A 111 6.88 -11.93 -6.09
CA LEU A 111 5.43 -11.85 -6.19
C LEU A 111 4.82 -12.87 -7.18
N PRO A 112 5.41 -13.16 -8.36
CA PRO A 112 4.87 -14.17 -9.26
C PRO A 112 4.76 -15.56 -8.62
N ASP A 113 5.73 -15.92 -7.78
CA ASP A 113 5.75 -17.23 -7.11
C ASP A 113 4.76 -17.28 -5.94
N ILE A 114 4.56 -16.17 -5.23
CA ILE A 114 3.50 -16.05 -4.22
C ILE A 114 2.13 -16.25 -4.86
N ILE A 115 1.85 -15.56 -5.97
CA ILE A 115 0.55 -15.64 -6.66
C ILE A 115 0.29 -17.04 -7.22
N ARG A 116 1.34 -17.75 -7.64
CA ARG A 116 1.25 -19.14 -8.12
C ARG A 116 1.12 -20.18 -7.01
N GLY A 117 1.29 -19.78 -5.74
CA GLY A 117 1.27 -20.68 -4.59
C GLY A 117 2.58 -21.47 -4.40
N SER A 118 3.67 -21.04 -5.01
CA SER A 118 4.98 -21.72 -4.96
C SER A 118 5.90 -21.20 -3.86
N ALA A 119 5.62 -20.01 -3.32
CA ALA A 119 6.42 -19.43 -2.23
C ALA A 119 5.86 -19.91 -0.87
N THR A 120 6.63 -20.79 -0.22
CA THR A 120 6.42 -21.23 1.18
C THR A 120 7.15 -20.31 2.14
#